data_AF-A0A140GJV4-F1
#
_entry.id   AF-A0A140GJV4-F1
#
_cell.length_a   1.000
_cell.length_b   1.000
_cell.length_c   1.000
_cell.angle_alpha   90.00
_cell.angle_beta   90.00
_cell.angle_gamma   90.00
#
_symmetry.space_group_name_H-M   'P 1'
#
loop_
_entity.id
_entity.type
_entity.pdbx_description
1 polymer ?
#
loop_
_entity_poly.entity_id
_entity_poly.type
_entity_poly.pdbx_seq_one_letter_code
_entity_poly.pdbx_strand_id
1 'polypeptide(L)'
;YWDGEGSNGGTDKPDHFFVVKDVENGKISDLNIQNWPTHCFYIEGAAGLTVSGLSLDNSAGDDPNDASGDDAAAHNTDGFDISGSDTVTLDSITVYNQDDCLA
;
A
#
# COMPACT_ATOMS: atom_id res chain seq x y z
N TYR A 1 10.97 0.88 10.78
CA TYR A 1 9.79 0.01 10.78
C TYR A 1 10.09 -1.21 9.95
N TRP A 2 10.54 -1.05 8.69
CA TRP A 2 11.09 -2.11 7.86
C TRP A 2 12.23 -2.87 8.52
N ASP A 3 11.98 -4.15 8.75
CA ASP A 3 12.84 -5.14 9.38
C ASP A 3 12.77 -6.49 8.66
N GLY A 4 12.34 -6.51 7.40
CA GLY A 4 12.21 -7.72 6.58
C GLY A 4 10.98 -8.58 6.88
N GLU A 5 10.28 -8.35 8.00
CA GLU A 5 9.20 -9.22 8.46
C GLU A 5 7.79 -8.71 8.09
N GLY A 6 7.68 -7.47 7.61
CA GLY A 6 6.39 -6.91 7.16
C GLY A 6 5.31 -6.93 8.23
N SER A 7 4.10 -7.34 7.88
CA SER A 7 2.98 -7.54 8.82
C SER A 7 2.98 -8.92 9.49
N ASN A 8 3.95 -9.80 9.15
CA ASN A 8 4.04 -11.15 9.69
C ASN A 8 4.72 -11.22 11.07
N GLY A 9 5.41 -10.15 11.49
CA GLY A 9 6.08 -10.09 12.78
C GLY A 9 7.05 -8.91 12.92
N GLY A 10 8.07 -9.11 13.77
CA GLY A 10 9.11 -8.11 14.02
C GLY A 10 8.65 -6.94 14.89
N THR A 11 9.10 -5.75 14.51
CA THR A 11 8.80 -4.47 15.15
C THR A 11 7.37 -4.03 14.85
N ASP A 12 6.67 -3.53 15.87
CA ASP A 12 5.34 -2.91 15.69
C ASP A 12 5.39 -1.78 14.66
N LYS A 13 4.51 -1.86 13.66
CA LYS A 13 4.40 -0.90 12.55
C LYS A 13 2.92 -0.77 12.15
N PRO A 14 2.45 0.42 11.70
CA PRO A 14 1.06 0.59 11.30
C PRO A 14 0.72 -0.32 10.12
N ASP A 15 -0.32 -1.14 10.26
CA ASP A 15 -0.66 -2.19 9.30
C ASP A 15 -1.21 -1.64 7.97
N HIS A 16 -2.05 -0.60 8.02
CA HIS A 16 -2.60 0.08 6.84
C HIS A 16 -2.28 1.57 6.90
N PHE A 17 -1.67 2.12 5.84
CA PHE A 17 -1.29 3.52 5.80
C PHE A 17 -2.49 4.44 5.53
N PHE A 18 -3.32 4.10 4.54
CA PHE A 18 -4.61 4.73 4.26
C PHE A 18 -5.75 3.73 4.40
N VAL A 19 -6.75 4.06 5.21
CA VAL A 19 -8.01 3.31 5.29
C VAL A 19 -9.10 4.14 4.63
N VAL A 20 -9.59 3.66 3.49
CA VAL A 20 -10.69 4.26 2.71
C VAL A 20 -11.93 3.40 2.92
N LYS A 21 -12.73 3.77 3.92
CA LYS A 21 -13.86 2.96 4.39
C LYS A 21 -15.21 3.63 4.14
N ASP A 22 -16.17 2.87 3.62
CA ASP A 22 -17.56 3.27 3.41
C ASP A 22 -17.73 4.57 2.59
N VAL A 23 -16.90 4.73 1.55
CA VAL A 23 -16.91 5.90 0.66
C VAL A 23 -17.80 5.67 -0.56
N GLU A 24 -18.74 6.57 -0.81
CA GLU A 24 -19.60 6.55 -2.00
C GLU A 24 -19.24 7.67 -2.99
N ASN A 25 -19.07 7.33 -4.27
CA ASN A 25 -18.75 8.27 -5.37
C ASN A 25 -17.52 9.16 -5.09
N GLY A 26 -16.54 8.61 -4.36
CA GLY A 26 -15.33 9.32 -3.97
C GLY A 26 -14.29 9.42 -5.09
N LYS A 27 -13.35 10.37 -4.93
CA LYS A 27 -12.18 10.49 -5.80
C LYS A 27 -10.91 10.72 -4.98
N ILE A 28 -9.86 9.98 -5.30
CA ILE A 28 -8.49 10.19 -4.83
C ILE A 28 -7.62 10.38 -6.07
N SER A 29 -6.86 11.47 -6.16
CA SER A 29 -6.01 11.68 -7.34
C SER A 29 -4.71 12.41 -7.06
N ASP A 30 -3.74 12.17 -7.95
CA ASP A 30 -2.51 12.95 -8.11
C ASP A 30 -1.64 12.99 -6.84
N LEU A 31 -1.60 11.88 -6.09
CA LEU A 31 -0.75 11.72 -4.91
C LEU A 31 0.56 11.02 -5.26
N ASN A 32 1.65 11.55 -4.68
CA ASN A 32 2.93 10.86 -4.62
C ASN A 32 3.12 10.35 -3.20
N ILE A 33 3.13 9.03 -3.04
CA ILE A 33 3.31 8.34 -1.76
C ILE A 33 4.62 7.58 -1.83
N GLN A 34 5.39 7.65 -0.74
CA GLN A 34 6.70 7.03 -0.66
C GLN A 34 6.89 6.36 0.69
N ASN A 35 7.63 5.27 0.71
CA ASN A 35 8.18 4.63 1.91
C ASN A 35 7.13 4.38 3.01
N TRP A 36 6.11 3.57 2.69
CA TRP A 36 5.05 3.25 3.64
C TRP A 36 5.35 1.95 4.41
N PRO A 37 4.72 1.72 5.59
CA PRO A 37 5.14 0.68 6.52
C PRO A 37 4.92 -0.77 6.08
N THR A 38 3.67 -1.10 5.79
CA THR A 38 3.16 -2.40 5.34
C THR A 38 2.12 -2.13 4.26
N HIS A 39 0.82 -2.35 4.43
CA HIS A 39 -0.18 -2.13 3.38
C HIS A 39 -0.42 -0.63 3.10
N CYS A 40 -0.48 -0.21 1.82
CA CYS A 40 -0.64 1.19 1.45
C CYS A 40 -2.10 1.65 1.54
N PHE A 41 -2.95 1.20 0.62
CA PHE A 41 -4.38 1.52 0.60
C PHE A 41 -5.22 0.30 0.97
N TYR A 42 -5.90 0.37 2.12
CA TYR A 42 -6.99 -0.54 2.43
C TYR A 42 -8.32 0.12 2.08
N ILE A 43 -8.98 -0.41 1.05
CA ILE A 43 -10.27 0.07 0.54
C ILE A 43 -11.34 -0.95 0.93
N GLU A 44 -12.27 -0.53 1.79
CA GLU A 44 -13.32 -1.39 2.32
C GLU A 44 -14.69 -0.74 2.16
N GLY A 45 -15.67 -1.46 1.61
CA GLY A 45 -17.05 -0.96 1.53
C GLY A 45 -17.23 0.25 0.61
N ALA A 46 -16.32 0.49 -0.33
CA ALA A 46 -16.43 1.62 -1.25
C ALA A 46 -17.42 1.32 -2.37
N ALA A 47 -18.17 2.34 -2.81
CA ALA A 47 -19.09 2.26 -3.95
C ALA A 47 -18.83 3.40 -4.95
N GLY A 48 -18.43 3.10 -6.18
CA GLY A 48 -18.18 4.12 -7.20
C GLY A 48 -16.93 4.98 -6.94
N LEU A 49 -15.90 4.43 -6.30
CA LEU A 49 -14.64 5.12 -6.02
C LEU A 49 -13.77 5.19 -7.29
N THR A 50 -13.18 6.36 -7.57
CA THR A 50 -12.11 6.51 -8.57
C THR A 50 -10.81 6.92 -7.91
N VAL A 51 -9.75 6.15 -8.15
CA VAL A 51 -8.37 6.47 -7.76
C VAL A 51 -7.55 6.64 -9.03
N SER A 52 -6.90 7.79 -9.21
CA SER A 52 -6.23 8.09 -10.48
C SER A 52 -4.98 8.93 -10.38
N GLY A 53 -3.96 8.64 -11.20
CA GLY A 53 -2.77 9.50 -11.31
C GLY A 53 -1.84 9.40 -10.10
N LEU A 54 -1.84 8.26 -9.40
CA LEU A 54 -1.01 8.05 -8.21
C LEU A 54 0.39 7.54 -8.61
N SER A 55 1.39 7.93 -7.83
CA SER A 55 2.71 7.30 -7.82
C SER A 55 2.98 6.76 -6.41
N LEU A 56 3.04 5.44 -6.28
CA LEU A 56 3.41 4.75 -5.04
C LEU A 56 4.84 4.21 -5.21
N ASP A 57 5.79 4.76 -4.46
CA ASP A 57 7.20 4.39 -4.56
C ASP A 57 7.76 3.89 -3.21
N ASN A 58 7.91 2.58 -3.12
CA ASN A 58 8.54 1.87 -2.02
C ASN A 58 9.89 1.28 -2.39
N SER A 59 10.52 1.71 -3.49
CA SER A 59 11.78 1.11 -3.99
C SER A 59 12.94 1.22 -3.00
N ALA A 60 12.91 2.19 -2.07
CA ALA A 60 13.88 2.26 -0.98
C ALA A 60 13.84 1.05 -0.04
N GLY A 61 12.74 0.29 -0.08
CA GLY A 61 12.54 -0.95 0.67
C GLY A 61 13.11 -2.21 0.01
N ASP A 62 13.57 -2.13 -1.25
CA ASP A 62 14.15 -3.27 -1.97
C ASP A 62 15.51 -3.69 -1.39
N ASP A 63 16.31 -2.70 -0.99
CA ASP A 63 17.63 -2.96 -0.40
C ASP A 63 17.51 -3.41 1.06
N PRO A 64 18.35 -4.35 1.52
CA PRO A 64 18.43 -4.70 2.93
C PRO A 64 18.89 -3.55 3.82
N ASN A 65 18.58 -3.64 5.12
CA ASN A 65 19.06 -2.70 6.12
C ASN A 65 19.52 -3.42 7.41
N ASP A 66 20.01 -2.65 8.38
CA ASP A 66 20.54 -3.19 9.65
C ASP A 66 19.53 -4.04 10.45
N ALA A 67 18.23 -3.88 10.20
CA ALA A 67 17.15 -4.62 10.86
C ALA A 67 16.65 -5.83 10.07
N SER A 68 16.84 -5.88 8.74
CA SER A 68 16.41 -6.98 7.87
C SER A 68 17.52 -7.97 7.48
N GLY A 69 18.78 -7.69 7.82
CA GLY A 69 19.89 -8.58 7.50
C GLY A 69 20.18 -8.62 6.00
N ASP A 70 20.01 -9.79 5.38
CA ASP A 70 20.20 -9.98 3.93
C ASP A 70 18.88 -9.89 3.14
N ASP A 71 17.74 -9.82 3.83
CA ASP A 71 16.41 -9.69 3.23
C ASP A 71 16.11 -8.24 2.86
N ALA A 72 15.27 -8.03 1.85
CA ALA A 72 14.73 -6.70 1.52
C ALA A 72 14.16 -6.05 2.78
N ALA A 73 14.43 -4.76 2.99
CA ALA A 73 13.98 -4.05 4.17
C ALA A 73 12.44 -4.11 4.31
N ALA A 74 11.74 -3.87 3.20
CA ALA A 74 10.30 -3.82 3.14
C ALA A 74 9.66 -5.17 2.78
N HIS A 75 8.51 -5.45 3.38
CA HIS A 75 7.75 -6.68 3.18
C HIS A 75 6.27 -6.41 3.49
N ASN A 76 5.34 -7.09 2.81
CA ASN A 76 3.88 -6.84 2.88
C ASN A 76 3.54 -5.38 2.61
N THR A 77 4.07 -4.87 1.49
CA THR A 77 3.88 -3.48 1.09
C THR A 77 2.90 -3.35 -0.04
N ASP A 78 1.69 -3.83 0.20
CA ASP A 78 0.65 -3.92 -0.80
C ASP A 78 0.27 -2.53 -1.30
N GLY A 79 0.04 -2.39 -2.61
CA GLY A 79 -0.36 -1.12 -3.23
C GLY A 79 -1.81 -0.78 -2.91
N PHE A 80 -2.72 -1.72 -3.20
CA PHE A 80 -4.15 -1.59 -2.98
C PHE A 80 -4.75 -2.94 -2.54
N ASP A 81 -5.29 -2.97 -1.33
CA ASP A 81 -6.12 -4.05 -0.84
C ASP A 81 -7.58 -3.62 -0.94
N ILE A 82 -8.38 -4.36 -1.72
CA ILE A 82 -9.78 -4.02 -1.95
C ILE A 82 -10.69 -5.13 -1.45
N SER A 83 -11.57 -4.79 -0.50
CA SER A 83 -12.53 -5.75 0.06
C SER A 83 -13.94 -5.16 0.15
N GLY A 84 -14.94 -6.01 -0.03
CA GLY A 84 -16.35 -5.65 0.16
C GLY A 84 -16.86 -4.44 -0.63
N SER A 85 -16.21 -4.09 -1.74
CA SER A 85 -16.48 -2.87 -2.50
C SER A 85 -17.19 -3.14 -3.82
N ASP A 86 -17.92 -2.16 -4.34
CA ASP A 86 -18.62 -2.22 -5.62
C ASP A 86 -18.15 -1.08 -6.53
N THR A 87 -17.63 -1.41 -7.72
CA THR A 87 -17.16 -0.41 -8.69
C THR A 87 -16.06 0.51 -8.14
N VAL A 88 -14.84 -0.03 -8.00
CA VAL A 88 -13.62 0.76 -7.78
C VAL A 88 -12.85 0.86 -9.09
N THR A 89 -12.50 2.07 -9.51
CA THR A 89 -11.68 2.33 -10.70
C THR A 89 -10.30 2.80 -10.28
N LEU A 90 -9.27 2.06 -10.68
CA LEU A 90 -7.86 2.46 -10.56
C LEU A 90 -7.35 2.82 -11.97
N ASP A 91 -6.86 4.04 -12.16
CA ASP A 91 -6.41 4.52 -13.47
C ASP A 91 -5.09 5.30 -13.42
N SER A 92 -4.21 5.06 -14.38
CA SER A 92 -2.96 5.82 -14.52
C SER A 92 -2.12 5.85 -13.24
N ILE A 93 -1.94 4.69 -12.59
CA ILE A 93 -1.19 4.55 -11.33
C ILE A 93 0.12 3.80 -11.60
N THR A 94 1.21 4.25 -10.98
CA THR A 94 2.49 3.53 -10.93
C THR A 94 2.74 3.05 -9.51
N VAL A 95 3.14 1.78 -9.35
CA VAL A 95 3.45 1.16 -8.06
C VAL A 95 4.83 0.50 -8.14
N TYR A 96 5.72 0.88 -7.24
CA TYR A 96 6.97 0.18 -6.92
C TYR A 96 6.85 -0.29 -5.48
N ASN A 97 6.81 -1.60 -5.25
CA ASN A 97 6.63 -2.20 -3.94
C ASN A 97 7.21 -3.61 -3.87
N GLN A 98 7.06 -4.27 -2.72
CA GLN A 98 7.64 -5.59 -2.43
C GLN A 98 6.57 -6.68 -2.24
N ASP A 99 5.31 -6.39 -2.52
CA ASP A 99 4.19 -7.33 -2.40
C ASP A 99 3.12 -7.05 -3.47
N ASP A 100 1.88 -7.47 -3.26
CA ASP A 100 0.82 -7.31 -4.24
C ASP A 100 0.62 -5.85 -4.68
N CYS A 101 0.67 -5.63 -5.99
CA CYS A 101 0.34 -4.33 -6.58
C CYS A 101 -1.16 -4.01 -6.40
N LEU A 102 -1.99 -5.06 -6.39
CA LEU A 102 -3.43 -5.04 -6.19
C LEU A 102 -3.89 -6.42 -5.67
N ALA A 103 -4.63 -6.44 -4.57
CA ALA A 103 -5.23 -7.63 -3.94
C ALA A 103 -6.76 -7.51 -3.82
#